data_AF-A0A2T2WFJ3-F1
#
_entry.id   AF-A0A2T2WFJ3-F1
#
_cell.length_a   1.000
_cell.length_b   1.000
_cell.length_c   1.000
_cell.angle_alpha   90.00
_cell.angle_beta   90.00
_cell.angle_gamma   90.00
#
_symmetry.space_group_name_H-M   'P 1'
#
loop_
_entity.id
_entity.type
_entity.pdbx_description
1 polymer ?
#
loop_
_entity_poly.entity_id
_entity_poly.type
_entity_poly.pdbx_seq_one_letter_code
_entity_poly.pdbx_strand_id
1 'polypeptide(L)'
;MGLHQPKCPVELLSVWRFVFKTWASGGLLGPAVDCYHERKWTANPKGRGVTAVEFRLTESAVVFDVHPKVQAWFTTRLGGVSDAPFDTLNLSYGVGDRSEAVTENRRRAVRAFGRTLDEVVMPHQVHRNHIEWVSRQWRGRGSAGRDSIPATDGFLSDDSGVVLAMGFADCVPIYLTDFDARVVGLLHAGWRGTAAEIQGLAVNALNAQGIDPSRILAGIGPSIGPCCYEVDSPVYEAITRVAGSEPLTVKDGTHWWLDLKLANRILLERAGVLPDHIVEAPFCTGCRPDLFFSYRMQGRVSGRMGGYICLNAS
;
A
#
# COMPACT_ATOMS: atom_id res chain seq x y z
N MET A 1 3.08 35.59 22.64
CA MET A 1 2.01 35.33 21.64
C MET A 1 2.27 33.94 21.08
N GLY A 2 1.51 32.95 21.56
CA GLY A 2 1.72 31.53 21.22
C GLY A 2 1.23 31.22 19.81
N LEU A 3 2.06 30.52 19.04
CA LEU A 3 1.74 30.05 17.70
C LEU A 3 0.70 28.92 17.79
N HIS A 4 -0.50 29.20 17.31
CA HIS A 4 -1.52 28.18 17.07
C HIS A 4 -1.07 27.27 15.92
N GLN A 5 -0.80 26.00 16.21
CA GLN A 5 -0.81 24.97 15.18
C GLN A 5 -2.25 24.79 14.66
N PRO A 6 -2.48 24.69 13.34
CA PRO A 6 -3.80 24.42 12.81
C PRO A 6 -4.20 23.00 13.20
N LYS A 7 -5.21 22.90 14.08
CA LYS A 7 -5.91 21.64 14.35
C LYS A 7 -6.64 21.22 13.08
N CYS A 8 -6.49 19.95 12.72
CA CYS A 8 -7.26 19.29 11.67
C CYS A 8 -8.77 19.52 11.92
N PRO A 9 -9.57 19.95 10.91
CA PRO A 9 -11.00 20.12 11.10
C PRO A 9 -11.65 18.76 11.37
N VAL A 10 -12.21 18.60 12.57
CA VAL A 10 -12.93 17.40 13.02
C VAL A 10 -14.33 17.30 12.37
N GLU A 11 -14.69 18.22 11.48
CA GLU A 11 -16.06 18.38 10.96
C GLU A 11 -16.42 17.52 9.73
N LEU A 12 -15.54 16.64 9.24
CA LEU A 12 -15.91 15.65 8.20
C LEU A 12 -16.43 14.32 8.76
N LEU A 13 -16.65 14.22 10.08
CA LEU A 13 -17.10 12.99 10.78
C LEU A 13 -18.61 12.91 11.05
N SER A 14 -19.44 13.81 10.50
CA SER A 14 -20.88 13.88 10.85
C SER A 14 -21.84 13.11 9.92
N VAL A 15 -21.32 12.27 9.02
CA VAL A 15 -22.10 11.21 8.36
C VAL A 15 -21.47 9.89 8.80
N TRP A 16 -22.19 8.77 8.83
CA TRP A 16 -21.69 7.44 9.26
C TRP A 16 -21.87 7.08 10.75
N ARG A 17 -23.09 7.30 11.26
CA ARG A 17 -23.67 6.45 12.31
C ARG A 17 -24.77 5.59 11.71
N PHE A 18 -24.42 4.47 11.09
CA PHE A 18 -25.30 3.31 11.04
C PHE A 18 -24.46 2.11 10.59
N VAL A 19 -24.20 1.18 11.51
CA VAL A 19 -24.39 -0.28 11.36
C VAL A 19 -23.56 -1.04 12.43
N PHE A 20 -24.26 -1.93 13.13
CA PHE A 20 -23.87 -2.92 14.17
C PHE A 20 -23.75 -2.48 15.64
N LYS A 21 -24.93 -2.51 16.29
CA LYS A 21 -25.10 -2.98 17.67
C LYS A 21 -24.77 -4.48 17.79
N THR A 22 -24.35 -4.85 18.99
CA THR A 22 -24.21 -6.19 19.60
C THR A 22 -23.02 -7.06 19.17
N TRP A 23 -21.91 -6.90 19.89
CA TRP A 23 -21.23 -8.05 20.50
C TRP A 23 -20.68 -7.64 21.86
N ALA A 24 -21.25 -8.19 22.93
CA ALA A 24 -20.84 -7.95 24.30
C ALA A 24 -20.31 -9.27 24.89
N SER A 25 -19.06 -9.30 25.30
CA SER A 25 -18.61 -9.98 26.53
C SER A 25 -17.15 -9.67 26.84
N GLY A 26 -16.97 -8.84 27.87
CA GLY A 26 -15.92 -8.92 28.89
C GLY A 26 -14.47 -9.14 28.48
N GLY A 27 -13.72 -8.05 28.32
CA GLY A 27 -12.27 -8.02 28.37
C GLY A 27 -11.78 -6.59 28.18
N LEU A 28 -10.87 -6.12 29.02
CA LEU A 28 -10.30 -4.76 28.96
C LEU A 28 -9.62 -4.55 27.60
N LEU A 29 -10.32 -3.87 26.68
CA LEU A 29 -9.84 -3.53 25.35
C LEU A 29 -8.91 -2.31 25.48
N GLY A 30 -7.71 -2.43 24.90
CA GLY A 30 -6.90 -1.27 24.52
C GLY A 30 -7.66 -0.35 23.56
N PRO A 31 -7.11 0.81 23.17
CA PRO A 31 -7.84 1.77 22.34
C PRO A 31 -8.39 1.08 21.10
N ALA A 32 -9.73 1.06 20.99
CA ALA A 32 -10.43 0.37 19.93
C ALA A 32 -9.92 0.87 18.58
N VAL A 33 -9.38 -0.03 17.76
CA VAL A 33 -9.10 0.27 16.36
C VAL A 33 -10.46 0.42 15.68
N ASP A 34 -10.88 1.65 15.39
CA ASP A 34 -12.13 1.89 14.66
C ASP A 34 -12.08 1.13 13.33
N CYS A 35 -12.94 0.12 13.17
CA CYS A 35 -13.11 -0.61 11.92
C CYS A 35 -13.62 0.37 10.85
N TYR A 36 -12.73 0.83 9.97
CA TYR A 36 -13.10 1.64 8.82
C TYR A 36 -13.56 0.74 7.67
N HIS A 37 -14.68 1.09 7.02
CA HIS A 37 -15.22 0.44 5.84
C HIS A 37 -15.61 1.50 4.78
N GLU A 38 -15.03 1.45 3.59
CA GLU A 38 -15.54 2.16 2.41
C GLU A 38 -15.82 1.14 1.30
N ARG A 39 -16.99 1.30 0.67
CA ARG A 39 -17.52 0.40 -0.35
C ARG A 39 -17.66 1.16 -1.67
N LYS A 40 -16.93 0.74 -2.70
CA LYS A 40 -17.22 1.14 -4.08
C LYS A 40 -17.71 -0.07 -4.87
N TRP A 41 -18.86 0.10 -5.51
CA TRP A 41 -19.48 -0.93 -6.35
C TRP A 41 -18.97 -0.79 -7.78
N THR A 42 -18.32 -1.82 -8.31
CA THR A 42 -17.91 -1.85 -9.72
C THR A 42 -18.88 -2.71 -10.53
N ALA A 43 -19.45 -2.13 -11.60
CA ALA A 43 -20.33 -2.87 -12.50
C ALA A 43 -19.49 -3.72 -13.47
N ASN A 44 -19.73 -5.03 -13.49
CA ASN A 44 -19.07 -5.92 -14.46
C ASN A 44 -19.59 -5.64 -15.89
N PRO A 45 -18.71 -5.35 -16.87
CA PRO A 45 -19.10 -5.16 -18.28
C PRO A 45 -19.84 -6.34 -18.93
N LYS A 46 -19.80 -7.55 -18.34
CA LYS A 46 -20.45 -8.77 -18.83
C LYS A 46 -21.69 -9.21 -18.02
N GLY A 47 -22.16 -8.41 -17.07
CA GLY A 47 -23.39 -8.71 -16.31
C GLY A 47 -23.31 -9.93 -15.36
N ARG A 48 -22.11 -10.41 -15.00
CA ARG A 48 -21.93 -11.51 -14.03
C ARG A 48 -21.18 -11.04 -12.79
N GLY A 49 -21.91 -10.62 -11.77
CA GLY A 49 -21.37 -10.39 -10.43
C GLY A 49 -20.79 -8.99 -10.22
N VAL A 50 -21.02 -8.48 -9.01
CA VAL A 50 -20.51 -7.20 -8.53
C VAL A 50 -19.31 -7.51 -7.65
N THR A 51 -18.13 -6.96 -7.95
CA THR A 51 -17.00 -7.04 -7.04
C THR A 51 -16.95 -5.71 -6.30
N ALA A 52 -17.48 -5.69 -5.08
CA ALA A 52 -17.26 -4.56 -4.19
C ALA A 52 -15.76 -4.53 -3.90
N VAL A 53 -15.12 -3.42 -4.24
CA VAL A 53 -13.74 -3.20 -3.82
C VAL A 53 -13.83 -2.46 -2.48
N GLU A 54 -13.47 -3.16 -1.41
CA GLU A 54 -13.52 -2.63 -0.03
C GLU A 54 -12.13 -2.64 0.57
N PHE A 55 -11.91 -1.82 1.60
CA PHE A 55 -10.85 -2.09 2.55
C PHE A 55 -11.39 -2.11 3.97
N ARG A 56 -10.68 -2.89 4.80
CA ARG A 56 -10.98 -3.04 6.22
C ARG A 56 -9.72 -2.83 7.02
N LEU A 57 -9.79 -1.94 8.01
CA LEU A 57 -8.75 -1.84 9.02
C LEU A 57 -8.97 -2.91 10.10
N THR A 58 -7.93 -3.68 10.38
CA THR A 58 -7.80 -4.55 11.54
C THR A 58 -6.64 -4.06 12.39
N GLU A 59 -6.46 -4.61 13.59
CA GLU A 59 -5.31 -4.26 14.44
C GLU A 59 -3.97 -4.56 13.73
N SER A 60 -3.90 -5.62 12.93
CA SER A 60 -2.66 -6.09 12.31
C SER A 60 -2.45 -5.60 10.88
N ALA A 61 -3.51 -5.21 10.16
CA ALA A 61 -3.43 -4.85 8.75
C ALA A 61 -4.62 -4.03 8.24
N VAL A 62 -4.39 -3.27 7.18
CA VAL A 62 -5.42 -2.85 6.22
C VAL A 62 -5.56 -3.93 5.16
N VAL A 63 -6.74 -4.55 5.07
CA VAL A 63 -7.07 -5.61 4.11
C VAL A 63 -7.78 -4.98 2.92
N PHE A 64 -7.39 -5.35 1.71
CA PHE A 64 -8.03 -4.93 0.46
C PHE A 64 -8.84 -6.10 -0.10
N ASP A 65 -10.15 -5.99 -0.06
CA ASP A 65 -11.08 -6.95 -0.62
C ASP A 65 -11.34 -6.55 -2.08
N VAL A 66 -10.38 -6.86 -2.96
CA VAL A 66 -10.44 -6.50 -4.40
C VAL A 66 -11.05 -7.59 -5.28
N HIS A 67 -10.90 -8.87 -4.90
CA HIS A 67 -11.46 -10.02 -5.60
C HIS A 67 -11.43 -11.27 -4.69
N PRO A 68 -12.43 -12.17 -4.69
CA PRO A 68 -12.47 -13.32 -3.77
C PRO A 68 -11.30 -14.31 -3.87
N LYS A 69 -10.64 -14.37 -5.04
CA LYS A 69 -9.45 -15.20 -5.29
C LYS A 69 -8.13 -14.45 -5.06
N VAL A 70 -8.18 -13.21 -4.59
CA VAL A 70 -6.99 -12.40 -4.31
C VAL A 70 -6.96 -12.09 -2.84
N GLN A 71 -5.80 -12.25 -2.23
CA GLN A 71 -5.55 -11.75 -0.88
C GLN A 71 -4.56 -10.60 -0.99
N ALA A 72 -4.90 -9.41 -0.48
CA ALA A 72 -4.06 -8.22 -0.54
C ALA A 72 -4.09 -7.47 0.79
N TRP A 73 -2.96 -7.38 1.49
CA TRP A 73 -2.86 -6.81 2.84
C TRP A 73 -1.74 -5.77 2.92
N PHE A 74 -1.92 -4.74 3.74
CA PHE A 74 -0.88 -3.83 4.19
C PHE A 74 -0.79 -3.86 5.70
N THR A 75 0.35 -4.27 6.27
CA THR A 75 0.47 -4.41 7.72
C THR A 75 0.41 -3.06 8.44
N THR A 76 -0.09 -3.04 9.67
CA THR A 76 0.20 -1.95 10.62
C THR A 76 1.61 -2.15 11.22
N ARG A 77 2.02 -1.24 12.11
CA ARG A 77 3.25 -1.37 12.91
C ARG A 77 3.08 -2.22 14.18
N LEU A 78 1.89 -2.76 14.42
CA LEU A 78 1.51 -3.47 15.66
C LEU A 78 1.76 -4.98 15.56
N GLY A 79 1.90 -5.66 16.71
CA GLY A 79 1.97 -7.12 16.80
C GLY A 79 3.36 -7.75 16.65
N GLY A 80 4.42 -6.95 16.59
CA GLY A 80 5.79 -7.45 16.44
C GLY A 80 6.59 -7.61 17.74
N VAL A 81 7.91 -7.70 17.61
CA VAL A 81 8.89 -7.91 18.70
C VAL A 81 10.08 -6.97 18.67
N SER A 82 10.08 -5.98 17.78
CA SER A 82 11.13 -4.97 17.72
C SER A 82 10.98 -3.98 18.86
N ASP A 83 12.11 -3.51 19.37
CA ASP A 83 12.18 -2.47 20.40
C ASP A 83 12.16 -1.07 19.75
N ALA A 84 11.97 -0.03 20.55
CA ALA A 84 12.10 1.35 20.08
C ALA A 84 13.48 1.58 19.44
N PRO A 85 13.56 2.32 18.31
CA PRO A 85 12.50 3.10 17.65
C PRO A 85 11.67 2.32 16.60
N PHE A 86 11.83 1.00 16.54
CA PHE A 86 11.20 0.11 15.55
C PHE A 86 9.98 -0.62 16.10
N ASP A 87 9.47 -0.18 17.26
CA ASP A 87 8.34 -0.78 17.94
C ASP A 87 7.10 -0.79 17.03
N THR A 88 6.42 -1.90 16.77
CA THR A 88 6.70 -3.27 17.22
C THR A 88 7.02 -4.20 16.05
N LEU A 89 6.38 -4.02 14.88
CA LEU A 89 6.44 -4.93 13.73
C LEU A 89 7.26 -4.33 12.57
N ASN A 90 8.54 -4.03 12.78
CA ASN A 90 9.42 -3.64 11.69
C ASN A 90 9.78 -4.85 10.80
N LEU A 91 9.61 -4.69 9.49
CA LEU A 91 9.89 -5.74 8.48
C LEU A 91 11.16 -5.49 7.67
N SER A 92 11.94 -4.45 7.98
CA SER A 92 13.17 -4.12 7.25
C SER A 92 14.44 -4.44 8.03
N TYR A 93 15.34 -5.18 7.38
CA TYR A 93 16.72 -5.37 7.87
C TYR A 93 17.61 -4.12 7.66
N GLY A 94 17.20 -3.19 6.80
CA GLY A 94 18.05 -2.08 6.32
C GLY A 94 18.04 -0.83 7.18
N VAL A 95 17.31 -0.82 8.30
CA VAL A 95 17.07 0.39 9.11
C VAL A 95 17.81 0.39 10.45
N GLY A 96 18.61 -0.65 10.73
CA GLY A 96 19.42 -0.77 11.94
C GLY A 96 18.76 -1.54 13.10
N ASP A 97 17.67 -2.26 12.83
CA ASP A 97 17.01 -3.13 13.81
C ASP A 97 17.74 -4.47 13.99
N ARG A 98 17.44 -5.19 15.07
CA ARG A 98 17.97 -6.53 15.35
C ARG A 98 17.45 -7.52 14.31
N SER A 99 18.35 -8.26 13.68
CA SER A 99 17.98 -9.15 12.57
C SER A 99 17.01 -10.25 13.02
N GLU A 100 17.16 -10.78 14.23
CA GLU A 100 16.27 -11.80 14.81
C GLU A 100 14.86 -11.26 15.03
N ALA A 101 14.73 -9.99 15.44
CA ALA A 101 13.43 -9.34 15.62
C ALA A 101 12.73 -9.16 14.26
N VAL A 102 13.46 -8.70 13.25
CA VAL A 102 12.91 -8.53 11.89
C VAL A 102 12.48 -9.87 11.29
N THR A 103 13.28 -10.94 11.43
CA THR A 103 12.90 -12.27 10.96
C THR A 103 11.64 -12.79 11.64
N GLU A 104 11.52 -12.63 12.97
CA GLU A 104 10.32 -13.02 13.71
C GLU A 104 9.11 -12.16 13.30
N ASN A 105 9.28 -10.85 13.10
CA ASN A 105 8.20 -9.96 12.63
C ASN A 105 7.69 -10.38 11.26
N ARG A 106 8.59 -10.69 10.31
CA ARG A 106 8.19 -11.21 8.99
C ARG A 106 7.45 -12.54 9.12
N ARG A 107 7.92 -13.44 9.99
CA ARG A 107 7.24 -14.72 10.27
C ARG A 107 5.83 -14.50 10.82
N ARG A 108 5.64 -13.53 11.73
CA ARG A 108 4.34 -13.16 12.30
C ARG A 108 3.40 -12.56 11.25
N ALA A 109 3.88 -11.58 10.49
CA ALA A 109 3.10 -10.92 9.44
C ALA A 109 2.58 -11.93 8.40
N VAL A 110 3.45 -12.80 7.91
CA VAL A 110 3.11 -13.78 6.87
C VAL A 110 2.21 -14.89 7.42
N ARG A 111 2.41 -15.32 8.66
CA ARG A 111 1.49 -16.26 9.33
C ARG A 111 0.10 -15.64 9.51
N ALA A 112 0.01 -14.37 9.91
CA ALA A 112 -1.27 -13.67 10.01
C ALA A 112 -1.96 -13.59 8.65
N PHE A 113 -1.19 -13.41 7.57
CA PHE A 113 -1.64 -13.50 6.19
C PHE A 113 -2.00 -14.94 5.75
N GLY A 114 -1.89 -15.95 6.61
CA GLY A 114 -2.26 -17.34 6.29
C GLY A 114 -1.26 -18.06 5.38
N ARG A 115 -0.03 -17.56 5.29
CA ARG A 115 1.03 -18.04 4.39
C ARG A 115 2.31 -18.37 5.17
N THR A 116 3.33 -18.85 4.48
CA THR A 116 4.66 -19.15 5.03
C THR A 116 5.76 -18.29 4.41
N LEU A 117 6.86 -18.10 5.13
CA LEU A 117 7.96 -17.23 4.68
C LEU A 117 8.61 -17.71 3.37
N ASP A 118 8.58 -19.01 3.09
CA ASP A 118 9.10 -19.58 1.84
C ASP A 118 8.17 -19.33 0.65
N GLU A 119 6.91 -18.92 0.84
CA GLU A 119 6.05 -18.47 -0.26
C GLU A 119 6.36 -17.02 -0.70
N VAL A 120 7.06 -16.25 0.15
CA VAL A 120 7.26 -14.81 -0.04
C VAL A 120 8.46 -14.52 -0.93
N VAL A 121 8.30 -13.53 -1.81
CA VAL A 121 9.36 -12.92 -2.61
C VAL A 121 9.43 -11.43 -2.33
N MET A 122 10.63 -10.91 -2.04
CA MET A 122 10.86 -9.49 -1.77
C MET A 122 11.96 -8.91 -2.66
N PRO A 123 11.85 -7.63 -3.05
CA PRO A 123 12.88 -6.95 -3.81
C PRO A 123 13.82 -6.13 -2.93
N HIS A 124 14.96 -5.77 -3.51
CA HIS A 124 15.76 -4.62 -3.11
C HIS A 124 15.21 -3.38 -3.84
N GLN A 125 14.35 -2.62 -3.15
CA GLN A 125 13.68 -1.42 -3.67
C GLN A 125 14.67 -0.27 -3.85
N VAL A 126 14.70 0.33 -5.04
CA VAL A 126 15.65 1.40 -5.40
C VAL A 126 14.95 2.71 -5.81
N HIS A 127 13.63 2.78 -5.62
CA HIS A 127 12.78 3.94 -5.95
C HIS A 127 12.85 4.32 -7.43
N ARG A 128 12.93 3.31 -8.30
CA ARG A 128 12.83 3.43 -9.76
C ARG A 128 11.51 2.80 -10.23
N ASN A 129 11.47 2.31 -11.46
CA ASN A 129 10.28 1.82 -12.13
C ASN A 129 10.48 0.43 -12.77
N HIS A 130 11.52 -0.31 -12.36
CA HIS A 130 11.74 -1.68 -12.84
C HIS A 130 10.67 -2.62 -12.26
N ILE A 131 10.09 -3.43 -13.13
CA ILE A 131 9.05 -4.40 -12.82
C ILE A 131 9.55 -5.80 -13.18
N GLU A 132 9.45 -6.73 -12.24
CA GLU A 132 9.82 -8.13 -12.44
C GLU A 132 8.58 -9.04 -12.44
N TRP A 133 8.53 -9.98 -13.38
CA TRP A 133 7.56 -11.07 -13.34
C TRP A 133 8.09 -12.21 -12.46
N VAL A 134 7.37 -12.49 -11.38
CA VAL A 134 7.78 -13.43 -10.34
C VAL A 134 6.95 -14.70 -10.43
N SER A 135 7.58 -15.86 -10.26
CA SER A 135 6.93 -17.18 -10.22
C SER A 135 7.47 -18.04 -9.08
N ARG A 136 6.90 -19.24 -8.88
CA ARG A 136 7.24 -20.14 -7.75
C ARG A 136 8.73 -20.48 -7.62
N GLN A 137 9.51 -20.40 -8.68
CA GLN A 137 10.95 -20.68 -8.64
C GLN A 137 11.75 -19.63 -7.83
N TRP A 138 11.14 -18.47 -7.55
CA TRP A 138 11.76 -17.37 -6.80
C TRP A 138 11.38 -17.38 -5.31
N ARG A 139 10.53 -18.32 -4.89
CA ARG A 139 10.06 -18.50 -3.51
C ARG A 139 11.20 -18.42 -2.49
N GLY A 140 10.96 -17.65 -1.42
CA GLY A 140 11.91 -17.43 -0.33
C GLY A 140 12.94 -16.33 -0.58
N ARG A 141 13.12 -15.87 -1.83
CA ARG A 141 14.12 -14.83 -2.14
C ARG A 141 13.81 -13.52 -1.42
N GLY A 142 14.76 -13.09 -0.59
CA GLY A 142 14.62 -11.88 0.20
C GLY A 142 13.63 -11.98 1.37
N SER A 143 13.03 -13.15 1.66
CA SER A 143 12.05 -13.29 2.73
C SER A 143 12.70 -13.37 4.12
N ALA A 144 13.81 -14.09 4.25
CA ALA A 144 14.59 -14.21 5.48
C ALA A 144 16.11 -13.93 5.28
N GLY A 145 16.51 -13.50 4.08
CA GLY A 145 17.92 -13.33 3.70
C GLY A 145 18.21 -12.08 2.87
N ARG A 146 19.44 -11.98 2.38
CA ARG A 146 19.95 -10.86 1.56
C ARG A 146 19.83 -11.11 0.04
N ASP A 147 19.22 -12.21 -0.36
CA ASP A 147 19.05 -12.67 -1.75
C ASP A 147 17.77 -12.12 -2.41
N SER A 148 17.35 -10.92 -1.99
CA SER A 148 16.20 -10.21 -2.56
C SER A 148 16.39 -9.89 -4.04
N ILE A 149 15.29 -9.67 -4.75
CA ILE A 149 15.32 -9.41 -6.20
C ILE A 149 15.96 -8.05 -6.45
N PRO A 150 17.07 -7.97 -7.20
CA PRO A 150 17.86 -6.75 -7.28
C PRO A 150 17.14 -5.65 -8.05
N ALA A 151 17.16 -4.43 -7.50
CA ALA A 151 16.76 -3.20 -8.18
C ALA A 151 15.34 -3.23 -8.77
N THR A 152 14.38 -3.71 -7.99
CA THR A 152 12.99 -3.86 -8.41
C THR A 152 12.06 -3.06 -7.50
N ASP A 153 11.12 -2.33 -8.10
CA ASP A 153 10.09 -1.56 -7.38
C ASP A 153 8.66 -1.97 -7.80
N GLY A 154 8.53 -2.92 -8.74
CA GLY A 154 7.24 -3.50 -9.12
C GLY A 154 7.35 -5.02 -9.29
N PHE A 155 6.34 -5.76 -8.84
CA PHE A 155 6.19 -7.18 -9.13
C PHE A 155 4.87 -7.45 -9.82
N LEU A 156 4.88 -8.40 -10.76
CA LEU A 156 3.71 -9.00 -11.38
C LEU A 156 3.82 -10.52 -11.28
N SER A 157 2.70 -11.22 -11.20
CA SER A 157 2.67 -12.70 -11.19
C SER A 157 1.31 -13.24 -11.62
N ASP A 158 1.32 -14.37 -12.29
CA ASP A 158 0.17 -15.24 -12.58
C ASP A 158 0.22 -16.57 -11.80
N ASP A 159 1.22 -16.73 -10.90
CA ASP A 159 1.45 -17.96 -10.16
C ASP A 159 0.81 -17.90 -8.75
N SER A 160 -0.14 -18.78 -8.46
CA SER A 160 -0.78 -18.87 -7.14
C SER A 160 0.12 -19.44 -6.03
N GLY A 161 1.32 -19.91 -6.39
CA GLY A 161 2.32 -20.41 -5.45
C GLY A 161 3.22 -19.34 -4.84
N VAL A 162 3.02 -18.04 -5.12
CA VAL A 162 3.87 -16.95 -4.60
C VAL A 162 3.09 -15.87 -3.88
N VAL A 163 3.74 -15.26 -2.89
CA VAL A 163 3.30 -14.03 -2.24
C VAL A 163 4.27 -12.91 -2.60
N LEU A 164 3.77 -11.90 -3.31
CA LEU A 164 4.53 -10.70 -3.63
C LEU A 164 4.55 -9.80 -2.40
N ALA A 165 5.73 -9.37 -1.95
CA ALA A 165 5.85 -8.50 -0.79
C ALA A 165 6.86 -7.37 -0.98
N MET A 166 6.54 -6.18 -0.45
CA MET A 166 7.41 -5.00 -0.48
C MET A 166 7.34 -4.21 0.83
N GLY A 167 8.41 -3.49 1.17
CA GLY A 167 8.49 -2.66 2.37
C GLY A 167 8.08 -1.21 2.11
N PHE A 168 7.37 -0.61 3.07
CA PHE A 168 6.85 0.76 2.96
C PHE A 168 7.02 1.55 4.25
N ALA A 169 7.37 2.82 4.09
CA ALA A 169 7.13 3.89 5.05
C ALA A 169 6.95 5.16 4.21
N ASP A 170 5.72 5.67 4.15
CA ASP A 170 5.26 6.81 3.34
C ASP A 170 5.07 6.63 1.83
N CYS A 171 5.88 5.83 1.14
CA CYS A 171 5.69 5.59 -0.30
C CYS A 171 4.37 4.86 -0.58
N VAL A 172 3.80 5.01 -1.78
CA VAL A 172 2.47 4.48 -2.12
C VAL A 172 2.54 3.01 -2.52
N PRO A 173 1.89 2.08 -1.79
CA PRO A 173 1.65 0.71 -2.26
C PRO A 173 0.49 0.70 -3.26
N ILE A 174 0.71 0.12 -4.44
CA ILE A 174 -0.34 -0.08 -5.44
C ILE A 174 -0.50 -1.57 -5.68
N TYR A 175 -1.71 -2.07 -5.43
CA TYR A 175 -2.13 -3.44 -5.66
C TYR A 175 -2.88 -3.51 -6.98
N LEU A 176 -2.57 -4.50 -7.82
CA LEU A 176 -3.22 -4.72 -9.10
C LEU A 176 -3.72 -6.16 -9.19
N THR A 177 -4.88 -6.35 -9.83
CA THR A 177 -5.38 -7.65 -10.30
C THR A 177 -6.27 -7.39 -11.51
N ASP A 178 -6.65 -8.41 -12.27
CA ASP A 178 -7.76 -8.30 -13.21
C ASP A 178 -9.06 -8.89 -12.63
N PHE A 179 -10.19 -8.59 -13.27
CA PHE A 179 -11.52 -9.10 -12.84
C PHE A 179 -11.63 -10.61 -12.70
N ASP A 180 -10.84 -11.38 -13.47
CA ASP A 180 -10.88 -12.83 -13.44
C ASP A 180 -9.84 -13.42 -12.47
N ALA A 181 -9.05 -12.56 -11.79
CA ALA A 181 -7.92 -12.90 -10.93
C ALA A 181 -6.96 -13.92 -11.57
N ARG A 182 -6.55 -13.62 -12.80
CA ARG A 182 -5.50 -14.31 -13.55
C ARG A 182 -4.11 -13.84 -13.16
N VAL A 183 -4.00 -12.62 -12.65
CA VAL A 183 -2.73 -11.99 -12.28
C VAL A 183 -2.87 -11.18 -10.99
N VAL A 184 -1.75 -10.98 -10.31
CA VAL A 184 -1.60 -9.99 -9.23
C VAL A 184 -0.36 -9.14 -9.46
N GLY A 185 -0.39 -7.92 -8.93
CA GLY A 185 0.74 -7.00 -8.97
C GLY A 185 0.85 -6.19 -7.69
N LEU A 186 2.08 -5.84 -7.33
CA LEU A 186 2.41 -4.94 -6.23
C LEU A 186 3.49 -3.95 -6.67
N LEU A 187 3.20 -2.67 -6.57
CA LEU A 187 4.13 -1.60 -6.93
C LEU A 187 4.48 -0.75 -5.71
N HIS A 188 5.73 -0.32 -5.65
CA HIS A 188 6.26 0.66 -4.72
C HIS A 188 6.45 2.01 -5.43
N ALA A 189 5.49 2.91 -5.23
CA ALA A 189 5.48 4.21 -5.89
C ALA A 189 5.74 5.35 -4.89
N GLY A 190 7.01 5.57 -4.57
CA GLY A 190 7.46 6.87 -4.05
C GLY A 190 7.46 7.93 -5.17
N TRP A 191 7.72 9.20 -4.85
CA TRP A 191 7.65 10.28 -5.86
C TRP A 191 8.51 10.03 -7.10
N ARG A 192 9.69 9.38 -6.96
CA ARG A 192 10.54 9.00 -8.09
C ARG A 192 9.93 7.91 -8.96
N GLY A 193 9.33 6.89 -8.36
CA GLY A 193 8.62 5.83 -9.08
C GLY A 193 7.37 6.36 -9.77
N THR A 194 6.66 7.30 -9.12
CA THR A 194 5.52 8.02 -9.71
C THR A 194 5.95 8.91 -10.88
N ALA A 195 7.01 9.70 -10.74
CA ALA A 195 7.57 10.51 -11.82
C ALA A 195 8.16 9.67 -12.98
N ALA A 196 8.48 8.41 -12.72
CA ALA A 196 8.94 7.44 -13.72
C ALA A 196 7.81 6.53 -14.24
N GLU A 197 6.55 6.86 -13.93
CA GLU A 197 5.32 6.23 -14.44
C GLU A 197 5.27 4.70 -14.27
N ILE A 198 5.70 4.18 -13.11
CA ILE A 198 5.68 2.74 -12.81
C ILE A 198 4.28 2.10 -12.99
N GLN A 199 3.22 2.86 -12.79
CA GLN A 199 1.82 2.43 -12.97
C GLN A 199 1.53 2.16 -14.44
N GLY A 200 1.91 3.09 -15.33
CA GLY A 200 1.76 2.93 -16.77
C GLY A 200 2.57 1.75 -17.29
N LEU A 201 3.80 1.55 -16.79
CA LEU A 201 4.61 0.38 -17.13
C LEU A 201 3.96 -0.94 -16.69
N ALA A 202 3.39 -0.99 -15.48
CA ALA A 202 2.71 -2.19 -15.00
C ALA A 202 1.47 -2.50 -15.83
N VAL A 203 0.62 -1.50 -16.09
CA VAL A 203 -0.59 -1.67 -16.91
C VAL A 203 -0.25 -2.10 -18.33
N ASN A 204 0.79 -1.51 -18.94
CA ASN A 204 1.26 -1.93 -20.26
C ASN A 204 1.78 -3.36 -20.27
N ALA A 205 2.52 -3.77 -19.24
CA ALA A 205 3.01 -5.14 -19.10
C ALA A 205 1.85 -6.15 -18.96
N LEU A 206 0.79 -5.80 -18.22
CA LEU A 206 -0.41 -6.62 -18.12
C LEU A 206 -1.19 -6.68 -19.45
N ASN A 207 -1.29 -5.55 -20.16
CA ASN A 207 -1.93 -5.50 -21.47
C ASN A 207 -1.19 -6.34 -22.52
N ALA A 208 0.15 -6.38 -22.47
CA ALA A 208 0.96 -7.27 -23.29
C ALA A 208 0.68 -8.77 -23.01
N GLN A 209 0.15 -9.12 -21.84
CA GLN A 209 -0.35 -10.47 -21.50
C GLN A 209 -1.84 -10.68 -21.83
N GLY A 210 -2.46 -9.76 -22.59
CA GLY A 210 -3.85 -9.85 -23.01
C GLY A 210 -4.87 -9.44 -21.94
N ILE A 211 -4.45 -8.62 -20.97
CA ILE A 211 -5.34 -8.04 -19.95
C ILE A 211 -5.69 -6.62 -20.36
N ASP A 212 -6.91 -6.44 -20.86
CA ASP A 212 -7.46 -5.11 -21.16
C ASP A 212 -7.35 -4.20 -19.92
N PRO A 213 -6.73 -3.00 -20.02
CA PRO A 213 -6.60 -2.06 -18.91
C PRO A 213 -7.92 -1.73 -18.22
N SER A 214 -9.03 -1.69 -18.96
CA SER A 214 -10.36 -1.44 -18.40
C SER A 214 -10.84 -2.56 -17.48
N ARG A 215 -10.20 -3.74 -17.53
CA ARG A 215 -10.48 -4.89 -16.66
C ARG A 215 -9.57 -4.99 -15.44
N ILE A 216 -8.62 -4.07 -15.28
CA ILE A 216 -7.74 -4.02 -14.11
C ILE A 216 -8.51 -3.43 -12.94
N LEU A 217 -8.37 -4.05 -11.78
CA LEU A 217 -8.78 -3.54 -10.47
C LEU A 217 -7.53 -3.10 -9.72
N ALA A 218 -7.59 -1.92 -9.11
CA ALA A 218 -6.46 -1.33 -8.39
C ALA A 218 -6.83 -0.93 -6.96
N GLY A 219 -5.93 -1.22 -6.02
CA GLY A 219 -5.97 -0.72 -4.66
C GLY A 219 -4.78 0.19 -4.38
N ILE A 220 -5.02 1.40 -3.90
CA ILE A 220 -3.99 2.33 -3.41
C ILE A 220 -3.99 2.27 -1.89
N GLY A 221 -2.91 1.81 -1.27
CA GLY A 221 -2.88 1.59 0.17
C GLY A 221 -2.39 2.78 1.02
N PRO A 222 -2.27 2.58 2.35
CA PRO A 222 -1.76 3.59 3.26
C PRO A 222 -0.40 4.13 2.82
N SER A 223 -0.29 5.46 2.79
CA SER A 223 0.92 6.18 2.40
C SER A 223 0.87 7.59 2.99
N ILE A 224 1.90 8.42 2.78
CA ILE A 224 1.86 9.78 3.31
C ILE A 224 0.84 10.63 2.54
N GLY A 225 -0.03 11.31 3.27
CA GLY A 225 -1.07 12.17 2.71
C GLY A 225 -0.58 13.60 2.46
N PRO A 226 -1.36 14.39 1.69
CA PRO A 226 -1.05 15.79 1.41
C PRO A 226 -0.96 16.65 2.68
N CYS A 227 -1.62 16.24 3.76
CA CYS A 227 -1.53 16.88 5.08
C CYS A 227 -0.13 16.82 5.72
N CYS A 228 0.77 15.97 5.24
CA CYS A 228 2.11 15.77 5.81
C CYS A 228 3.23 15.78 4.78
N TYR A 229 2.91 15.80 3.48
CA TYR A 229 3.91 15.64 2.42
C TYR A 229 4.24 16.96 1.72
N GLU A 230 5.04 17.76 2.40
CA GLU A 230 5.68 18.94 1.83
C GLU A 230 6.79 18.54 0.85
N VAL A 231 6.84 19.21 -0.31
CA VAL A 231 7.83 19.01 -1.37
C VAL A 231 8.32 20.35 -1.94
N ASP A 232 9.49 20.31 -2.57
CA ASP A 232 10.17 21.43 -3.21
C ASP A 232 10.01 21.41 -4.75
N SER A 233 10.60 22.40 -5.43
CA SER A 233 10.45 22.59 -6.88
C SER A 233 10.83 21.38 -7.74
N PRO A 234 11.95 20.65 -7.47
CA PRO A 234 12.29 19.47 -8.26
C PRO A 234 11.20 18.40 -8.27
N VAL A 235 10.55 18.15 -7.12
CA VAL A 235 9.46 17.17 -7.03
C VAL A 235 8.18 17.73 -7.66
N TYR A 236 7.87 19.02 -7.43
CA TYR A 236 6.74 19.70 -8.06
C TYR A 236 6.80 19.59 -9.59
N GLU A 237 7.95 19.91 -10.20
CA GLU A 237 8.15 19.87 -11.65
C GLU A 237 8.05 18.44 -12.19
N ALA A 238 8.64 17.47 -11.49
CA ALA A 238 8.60 16.07 -11.90
C ALA A 238 7.18 15.51 -11.88
N ILE A 239 6.41 15.78 -10.83
CA ILE A 239 5.02 15.31 -10.71
C ILE A 239 4.10 16.06 -11.67
N THR A 240 4.24 17.38 -11.80
CA THR A 240 3.42 18.19 -12.73
C THR A 240 3.55 17.68 -14.16
N ARG A 241 4.74 17.26 -14.57
CA ARG A 241 5.00 16.72 -15.90
C ARG A 241 4.20 15.45 -16.22
N VAL A 242 4.05 14.55 -15.24
CA VAL A 242 3.44 13.23 -15.47
C VAL A 242 1.98 13.15 -15.04
N ALA A 243 1.58 13.88 -13.99
CA ALA A 243 0.25 13.83 -13.41
C ALA A 243 -0.53 15.16 -13.53
N GLY A 244 0.11 16.24 -13.95
CA GLY A 244 -0.47 17.59 -13.90
C GLY A 244 -0.36 18.23 -12.52
N SER A 245 -0.91 19.44 -12.36
CA SER A 245 -0.83 20.21 -11.10
C SER A 245 -1.91 19.86 -10.08
N GLU A 246 -2.92 19.07 -10.47
CA GLU A 246 -4.05 18.68 -9.61
C GLU A 246 -3.64 18.06 -8.25
N PRO A 247 -2.63 17.17 -8.14
CA PRO A 247 -2.20 16.62 -6.85
C PRO A 247 -1.36 17.58 -6.00
N LEU A 248 -1.16 18.83 -6.43
CA LEU A 248 -0.25 19.79 -5.79
C LEU A 248 -1.01 21.02 -5.32
N THR A 249 -0.96 21.29 -4.02
CA THR A 249 -1.50 22.52 -3.42
C THR A 249 -0.36 23.43 -2.97
N VAL A 250 -0.41 24.71 -3.32
CA VAL A 250 0.59 25.69 -2.88
C VAL A 250 0.57 25.79 -1.35
N LYS A 251 1.73 25.57 -0.72
CA LYS A 251 1.94 25.82 0.71
C LYS A 251 2.47 27.24 0.92
N ASP A 252 3.51 27.57 0.17
CA ASP A 252 4.15 28.89 0.14
C ASP A 252 4.81 29.13 -1.23
N GLY A 253 5.52 30.24 -1.41
CA GLY A 253 6.13 30.61 -2.69
C GLY A 253 7.21 29.64 -3.21
N THR A 254 7.62 28.65 -2.42
CA THR A 254 8.70 27.70 -2.76
C THR A 254 8.37 26.23 -2.45
N HIS A 255 7.24 25.96 -1.79
CA HIS A 255 6.86 24.61 -1.35
C HIS A 255 5.39 24.30 -1.65
N TRP A 256 5.11 23.01 -1.80
CA TRP A 256 3.79 22.48 -2.10
C TRP A 256 3.44 21.31 -1.18
N TRP A 257 2.16 21.15 -0.88
CA TRP A 257 1.59 19.92 -0.35
C TRP A 257 1.28 18.99 -1.52
N LEU A 258 1.88 17.81 -1.52
CA LEU A 258 1.69 16.81 -2.57
C LEU A 258 0.78 15.67 -2.10
N ASP A 259 -0.34 15.50 -2.79
CA ASP A 259 -1.15 14.28 -2.72
C ASP A 259 -0.57 13.22 -3.66
N LEU A 260 0.36 12.42 -3.13
CA LEU A 260 0.99 11.38 -3.92
C LEU A 260 0.00 10.27 -4.30
N LYS A 261 -1.05 10.01 -3.51
CA LYS A 261 -2.06 8.99 -3.86
C LYS A 261 -2.89 9.44 -5.05
N LEU A 262 -3.33 10.70 -5.07
CA LEU A 262 -4.03 11.30 -6.20
C LEU A 262 -3.17 11.30 -7.48
N ALA A 263 -1.88 11.64 -7.38
CA ALA A 263 -0.96 11.55 -8.52
C ALA A 263 -0.91 10.12 -9.11
N ASN A 264 -0.83 9.09 -8.25
CA ASN A 264 -0.84 7.69 -8.67
C ASN A 264 -2.20 7.26 -9.26
N ARG A 265 -3.33 7.73 -8.72
CA ARG A 265 -4.67 7.51 -9.31
C ARG A 265 -4.75 8.08 -10.73
N ILE A 266 -4.36 9.34 -10.92
CA ILE A 266 -4.39 9.99 -12.24
C ILE A 266 -3.58 9.19 -13.26
N LEU A 267 -2.41 8.68 -12.86
CA LEU A 267 -1.56 7.87 -13.75
C LEU A 267 -2.17 6.49 -14.08
N LEU A 268 -2.86 5.85 -13.12
CA LEU A 268 -3.60 4.61 -13.38
C LEU A 268 -4.76 4.85 -14.37
N GLU A 269 -5.52 5.94 -14.18
CA GLU A 269 -6.62 6.30 -15.08
C GLU A 269 -6.12 6.62 -16.49
N ARG A 270 -5.02 7.38 -16.61
CA ARG A 270 -4.37 7.66 -17.90
C ARG A 270 -3.85 6.41 -18.59
N ALA A 271 -3.45 5.39 -17.83
CA ALA A 271 -3.04 4.09 -18.36
C ALA A 271 -4.23 3.21 -18.80
N GLY A 272 -5.47 3.64 -18.55
CA GLY A 272 -6.69 2.97 -19.00
C GLY A 272 -7.44 2.18 -17.93
N VAL A 273 -6.99 2.22 -16.66
CA VAL A 273 -7.76 1.66 -15.54
C VAL A 273 -8.99 2.54 -15.32
N LEU A 274 -10.19 1.94 -15.24
CA LEU A 274 -11.41 2.75 -15.05
C LEU A 274 -11.42 3.38 -13.66
N PRO A 275 -11.88 4.64 -13.51
CA PRO A 275 -11.93 5.32 -12.20
C PRO A 275 -12.68 4.53 -11.12
N ASP A 276 -13.78 3.87 -11.51
CA ASP A 276 -14.57 3.05 -10.59
C ASP A 276 -13.82 1.80 -10.11
N HIS A 277 -12.80 1.35 -10.84
CA HIS A 277 -11.98 0.18 -10.50
C HIS A 277 -10.80 0.50 -9.58
N ILE A 278 -10.69 1.76 -9.13
CA ILE A 278 -9.61 2.22 -8.26
C ILE A 278 -10.19 2.56 -6.89
N VAL A 279 -9.73 1.85 -5.86
CA VAL A 279 -9.97 2.23 -4.47
C VAL A 279 -8.72 2.80 -3.83
N GLU A 280 -8.92 3.62 -2.81
CA GLU A 280 -7.83 4.20 -2.05
C GLU A 280 -8.13 4.13 -0.55
N ALA A 281 -7.15 3.68 0.21
CA ALA A 281 -7.19 3.73 1.66
C ALA A 281 -6.96 5.19 2.14
N PRO A 282 -7.78 5.73 3.06
CA PRO A 282 -7.78 7.14 3.49
C PRO A 282 -6.67 7.44 4.50
N PHE A 283 -5.83 6.46 4.83
CA PHE A 283 -4.87 6.57 5.91
C PHE A 283 -3.60 7.32 5.48
N CYS A 284 -3.29 8.42 6.18
CA CYS A 284 -1.98 9.07 6.12
C CYS A 284 -1.03 8.41 7.13
N THR A 285 0.09 7.85 6.66
CA THR A 285 1.10 7.22 7.53
C THR A 285 1.73 8.20 8.52
N GLY A 286 1.90 9.47 8.13
CA GLY A 286 2.41 10.52 9.01
C GLY A 286 1.44 10.94 10.11
N CYS A 287 0.13 10.96 9.84
CA CYS A 287 -0.89 11.34 10.84
C CYS A 287 -1.25 10.21 11.82
N ARG A 288 -0.94 8.96 11.47
CA ARG A 288 -1.31 7.78 12.26
C ARG A 288 -0.08 7.02 12.74
N PRO A 289 0.79 7.65 13.56
CA PRO A 289 1.97 7.00 14.11
C PRO A 289 1.63 5.85 15.06
N ASP A 290 0.37 5.79 15.54
CA ASP A 290 -0.19 4.67 16.30
C ASP A 290 -0.36 3.41 15.45
N LEU A 291 -0.56 3.54 14.14
CA LEU A 291 -0.76 2.40 13.23
C LEU A 291 0.38 2.20 12.24
N PHE A 292 1.15 3.23 11.89
CA PHE A 292 2.12 3.16 10.81
C PHE A 292 3.47 3.76 11.19
N PHE A 293 4.53 3.20 10.63
CA PHE A 293 5.82 3.87 10.54
C PHE A 293 5.76 4.97 9.46
N SER A 294 6.49 6.06 9.69
CA SER A 294 6.62 7.14 8.72
C SER A 294 8.07 7.64 8.68
N TYR A 295 8.67 7.59 7.50
CA TYR A 295 10.02 8.08 7.27
C TYR A 295 10.08 9.60 7.40
N ARG A 296 9.05 10.32 6.95
CA ARG A 296 8.95 11.78 7.10
C ARG A 296 8.96 12.19 8.57
N MET A 297 8.31 11.41 9.44
CA MET A 297 8.23 11.71 10.87
C MET A 297 9.43 11.21 11.67
N GLN A 298 9.99 10.05 11.33
CA GLN A 298 11.01 9.36 12.13
C GLN A 298 12.41 9.38 11.48
N GLY A 299 12.52 9.84 10.23
CA GLY A 299 13.76 9.85 9.47
C GLY A 299 14.34 8.45 9.21
N ARG A 300 15.66 8.36 9.24
CA ARG A 300 16.41 7.14 8.88
C ARG A 300 16.14 5.94 9.79
N VAL A 301 15.62 6.17 10.99
CA VAL A 301 15.32 5.14 12.00
C VAL A 301 13.86 4.69 11.97
N SER A 302 13.09 5.05 10.94
CA SER A 302 11.73 4.53 10.75
C SER A 302 11.76 3.04 10.38
N GLY A 303 10.88 2.23 10.98
CA GLY A 303 10.61 0.85 10.54
C GLY A 303 9.94 0.80 9.16
N ARG A 304 9.64 -0.41 8.66
CA ARG A 304 8.84 -0.60 7.43
C ARG A 304 7.65 -1.52 7.68
N MET A 305 6.48 -1.08 7.23
CA MET A 305 5.31 -1.94 7.02
C MET A 305 5.51 -2.80 5.77
N GLY A 306 4.67 -3.81 5.59
CA GLY A 306 4.70 -4.72 4.45
C GLY A 306 3.40 -4.65 3.66
N GLY A 307 3.51 -4.43 2.36
CA GLY A 307 2.43 -4.73 1.41
C GLY A 307 2.59 -6.16 0.91
N TYR A 308 1.50 -6.92 0.88
CA TYR A 308 1.45 -8.33 0.49
C TYR A 308 0.30 -8.56 -0.48
N ILE A 309 0.53 -9.31 -1.56
CA ILE A 309 -0.54 -9.78 -2.45
C ILE A 309 -0.24 -11.16 -3.03
N CYS A 310 -1.27 -11.99 -3.16
CA CYS A 310 -1.19 -13.27 -3.85
C CYS A 310 -2.53 -13.69 -4.45
N LEU A 311 -2.47 -14.60 -5.41
CA LEU A 311 -3.61 -15.40 -5.82
C LEU A 311 -3.85 -16.51 -4.77
N ASN A 312 -5.11 -16.74 -4.42
CA ASN A 312 -5.50 -17.89 -3.62
C ASN A 312 -5.45 -19.14 -4.50
N ALA A 313 -4.88 -20.22 -3.95
CA ALA A 313 -4.97 -21.53 -4.61
C ALA A 313 -6.45 -21.91 -4.73
N SER A 314 -6.83 -22.45 -5.89
CA SER A 314 -8.20 -22.95 -6.15
C SER A 314 -8.46 -24.25 -5.42
#